data_AF-A0A4Q3ABA1-F1
#
_entry.id   AF-A0A4Q3ABA1-F1
#
_cell.length_a   1.000
_cell.length_b   1.000
_cell.length_c   1.000
_cell.angle_alpha   90.00
_cell.angle_beta   90.00
_cell.angle_gamma   90.00
#
_symmetry.space_group_name_H-M   'P 1'
#
loop_
_entity.id
_entity.type
_entity.pdbx_description
1 polymer ?
#
loop_
_entity_poly.entity_id
_entity_poly.type
_entity_poly.pdbx_seq_one_letter_code
_entity_poly.pdbx_strand_id
1 'polypeptide(L)' 'TCKGDVVAIDTRNSLVHSDGPRVALVGVEDLIVVASGNDILILPRGRSQEVKRLIEAMKKG' A
#
# COMPACT_ATOMS: atom_id res chain seq x y z
N THR A 1 -4.36 9.86 2.04
CA THR A 1 -5.67 9.42 2.59
C THR A 1 -5.53 8.02 3.08
N CYS A 2 -5.99 7.72 4.29
CA CYS A 2 -5.92 6.38 4.87
C CYS A 2 -7.34 5.82 5.01
N LYS A 3 -7.54 4.55 4.68
CA LYS A 3 -8.81 3.84 4.84
C LYS A 3 -8.53 2.45 5.45
N GLY A 4 -9.26 2.09 6.51
CA GLY A 4 -9.06 0.86 7.28
C GLY A 4 -8.35 1.11 8.62
N ASP A 5 -7.85 0.04 9.24
CA ASP A 5 -7.03 0.12 10.46
C ASP A 5 -5.59 0.51 10.08
N VAL A 6 -5.32 1.82 10.05
CA VAL A 6 -4.04 2.40 9.64
C VAL A 6 -3.49 3.33 10.70
N VAL A 7 -2.25 3.10 11.10
CA VAL A 7 -1.47 3.99 11.96
C VAL A 7 -0.37 4.64 11.11
N ALA A 8 -0.28 5.96 11.10
CA ALA A 8 0.72 6.68 10.33
C ALA A 8 1.37 7.75 11.19
N ILE A 9 2.70 7.70 11.32
CA ILE A 9 3.52 8.65 12.07
C ILE A 9 4.52 9.26 11.09
N ASP A 10 4.67 10.58 11.10
CA ASP A 10 5.58 11.30 10.19
C ASP A 10 5.48 10.80 8.73
N THR A 11 4.25 10.66 8.24
CA THR A 11 3.95 10.10 6.92
C THR A 11 3.27 11.14 6.05
N ARG A 12 3.81 11.38 4.85
CA ARG A 12 3.31 12.43 3.94
C ARG A 12 2.95 11.87 2.57
N ASN A 13 1.97 12.49 1.92
CA ASN A 13 1.51 12.18 0.56
C ASN A 13 1.20 10.70 0.26
N SER A 14 0.99 9.89 1.30
CA SER A 14 0.79 8.45 1.14
C SER A 14 -0.70 8.10 1.08
N LEU A 15 -1.02 7.11 0.26
CA LEU A 15 -2.34 6.50 0.13
C LEU A 15 -2.28 5.12 0.75
N VAL A 16 -3.12 4.88 1.76
CA VAL A 16 -3.14 3.61 2.47
C VAL A 16 -4.56 3.08 2.43
N HIS A 17 -4.71 1.87 1.93
CA HIS A 17 -5.96 1.15 1.90
C HIS A 17 -5.76 -0.21 2.54
N SER A 18 -6.48 -0.48 3.61
CA SER A 18 -6.53 -1.80 4.22
C SER A 18 -7.99 -2.25 4.34
N ASP A 19 -8.25 -3.47 3.86
CA ASP A 19 -9.53 -4.18 4.04
C ASP A 19 -9.33 -5.45 4.90
N GLY A 20 -8.51 -5.34 5.94
CA GLY A 20 -8.26 -6.44 6.87
C GLY A 20 -7.14 -6.14 7.86
N PRO A 21 -5.87 -6.37 7.50
CA PRO A 21 -4.75 -6.26 8.42
C PRO A 21 -4.49 -4.82 8.88
N ARG A 22 -4.04 -4.64 10.13
CA ARG A 22 -3.56 -3.33 10.58
C ARG A 22 -2.27 -2.96 9.83
N VAL A 23 -2.21 -1.75 9.28
CA VAL A 23 -1.05 -1.22 8.56
C VAL A 23 -0.44 -0.06 9.36
N ALA A 24 0.86 -0.13 9.67
CA ALA A 24 1.60 0.91 10.36
C ALA A 24 2.70 1.51 9.47
N LEU A 25 2.80 2.84 9.44
CA LEU A 25 3.76 3.60 8.63
C LEU A 25 4.48 4.62 9.51
N VAL A 26 5.80 4.74 9.34
CA VAL A 26 6.63 5.69 10.09
C VAL A 26 7.70 6.28 9.17
N GLY A 27 7.77 7.60 9.06
CA GLY A 27 8.86 8.30 8.34
C GLY A 27 8.91 8.03 6.84
N VAL A 28 7.75 7.76 6.22
CA VAL A 28 7.66 7.43 4.78
C VAL A 28 6.82 8.47 4.04
N GLU A 29 7.16 8.69 2.78
CA GLU A 29 6.47 9.63 1.93
C GLU A 29 6.24 9.11 0.51
N ASP A 30 5.19 9.64 -0.13
CA ASP A 30 4.84 9.32 -1.52
C ASP A 30 4.68 7.82 -1.78
N LEU A 31 4.04 7.09 -0.85
CA LEU A 31 3.74 5.66 -1.02
C LEU A 31 2.26 5.39 -1.25
N ILE A 32 1.98 4.32 -1.99
CA ILE A 32 0.69 3.67 -2.09
C ILE A 32 0.83 2.30 -1.44
N VAL A 33 0.00 2.04 -0.43
CA VAL A 33 -0.07 0.77 0.28
C VAL A 33 -1.50 0.25 0.17
N VAL A 34 -1.65 -0.95 -0.38
CA VAL A 34 -2.95 -1.62 -0.51
C VAL A 34 -2.82 -3.01 0.12
N ALA A 35 -3.55 -3.25 1.20
CA ALA A 35 -3.65 -4.54 1.85
C ALA A 35 -5.07 -5.10 1.66
N SER A 36 -5.16 -6.27 1.03
CA SER A 36 -6.42 -6.95 0.73
C SER A 36 -6.25 -8.46 0.93
N GLY A 37 -7.01 -9.03 1.86
CA GLY A 37 -6.87 -10.44 2.21
C GLY A 37 -5.46 -10.78 2.70
N ASN A 38 -4.78 -11.68 1.98
CA ASN A 38 -3.42 -12.12 2.29
C ASN A 38 -2.34 -11.35 1.51
N ASP A 39 -2.74 -10.47 0.60
CA ASP A 39 -1.83 -9.77 -0.29
C ASP A 39 -1.61 -8.33 0.17
N ILE A 40 -0.34 -7.92 0.19
CA ILE A 40 0.06 -6.55 0.50
C ILE A 40 0.87 -6.00 -0.67
N LEU A 41 0.36 -4.92 -1.25
CA LEU A 41 0.94 -4.20 -2.36
C LEU A 41 1.52 -2.88 -1.85
N ILE A 42 2.80 -2.62 -2.14
CA ILE A 42 3.50 -1.38 -1.77
C ILE A 42 4.22 -0.83 -2.99
N LEU A 43 4.00 0.44 -3.30
CA LEU A 43 4.66 1.11 -4.42
C LEU A 43 4.75 2.64 -4.24
N PRO A 44 5.69 3.32 -4.91
CA PRO A 44 5.71 4.77 -4.95
C PRO A 44 4.50 5.36 -5.69
N ARG A 45 4.02 6.49 -5.19
CA ARG A 45 3.02 7.33 -5.84
C ARG A 45 3.56 7.79 -7.20
N GLY A 46 2.76 7.64 -8.25
CA GLY A 46 3.17 7.92 -9.64
C GLY A 46 3.68 6.71 -10.43
N ARG A 47 3.84 5.54 -9.79
CA ARG A 47 4.15 4.26 -10.45
C ARG A 47 2.93 3.33 -10.54
N SER A 48 1.72 3.87 -10.46
CA SER A 48 0.47 3.11 -10.44
C SER A 48 0.24 2.27 -11.72
N GLN A 49 0.83 2.67 -12.85
CA GLN A 49 0.84 1.89 -14.09
C GLN A 49 1.54 0.53 -13.95
N GLU A 50 2.44 0.37 -12.98
CA GLU A 50 3.19 -0.88 -12.76
C GLU A 50 2.43 -1.87 -11.87
N VAL A 51 1.32 -1.46 -11.25
CA VAL A 51 0.48 -2.31 -10.41
C VAL A 51 0.04 -3.58 -11.16
N LYS A 52 -0.32 -3.46 -12.44
CA LYS A 52 -0.71 -4.61 -13.25
C LYS A 52 0.44 -5.62 -13.38
N ARG A 53 1.66 -5.15 -13.61
CA ARG A 53 2.85 -6.03 -13.72
C ARG A 53 3.14 -6.73 -12.39
N LEU A 54 2.98 -6.01 -11.28
CA LEU A 54 3.19 -6.55 -9.93
C LEU A 54 2.14 -7.61 -9.56
N ILE A 55 0.86 -7.36 -9.86
CA ILE A 55 -0.22 -8.34 -9.68
C ILE A 55 0.06 -9.62 -10.50
N GLU A 56 0.47 -9.48 -11.76
CA GLU A 56 0.82 -10.63 -12.60
C GLU A 56 2.04 -11.41 -12.10
N ALA A 57 2.97 -10.74 -11.39
CA ALA A 57 4.09 -11.42 -10.72
C ALA A 57 3.64 -12.16 -9.46
N MET A 58 2.70 -11.59 -8.68
CA MET A 58 2.17 -12.19 -7.45
C MET A 58 1.34 -13.45 -7.72
N LYS A 59 0.62 -13.52 -8.84
CA LYS A 59 -0.16 -14.72 -9.24
C LYS A 59 0.68 -15.94 -9.62
N LYS A 60 2.01 -15.79 -9.76
CA LYS A 60 2.92 -16.87 -10.20
C LYS A 60 3.53 -17.67 -9.05
N GLY A 61 3.24 -17.31 -7.79
CA GLY A 61 3.54 -18.11 -6.61
C GLY A 61 2.31 -18.87 -6.15
#